data_AF-A0A6G0I956-F1
#
_entry.id   AF-A0A6G0I956-F1
#
_cell.length_a   1.000
_cell.length_b   1.000
_cell.length_c   1.000
_cell.angle_alpha   90.00
_cell.angle_beta   90.00
_cell.angle_gamma   90.00
#
_symmetry.space_group_name_H-M   'P 1'
#
loop_
_entity.id
_entity.type
_entity.pdbx_description
1 polymer ?
#
loop_
_entity_poly.entity_id
_entity_poly.type
_entity_poly.pdbx_seq_one_letter_code
_entity_poly.pdbx_strand_id
1 'polypeptide(L)'
;MADSAGLQFVSPFAFEAMQKVDVVRLAALSDPELRLLLPCLVRMALCAPADQSQSWAQDKKLILRLLSGVEAVNSIVALLSVDFHALEQDARKEQQLRHKAGGSNGESILVSQLQHGLTLEFEHSDPLRRLRLTLSELLAIMNKVVDSNGEFFLKSSELFESPVYLEEVADVLCILQAELPSLLPIVDVAEALLHVRNGDWFLCLLVANVPDSFNEVCRGLIKNGERQDEESVGGRRRTEALRQLCQMNPSQALNIRAMVVEECHLPGLGVALTLDYKPDTADEAVSPLVSYVSGLLLGTNSKVRTWFSMFIRNGQQRKRESSSVLWQMRRQLLLELVAILPRSRSTHVPNDGDMEEGGGSGYSGLREEHVVKASALLRLYCALMGIAGLRPTDEEAEQLLQLMTSRPPATPAGVRFVSLSFCKLLAFPTLVSTPEQEQLMVMWLSWMIKEEEYFESAAGVSASFGEMLLLVAMYFHSNQLSSIIELVCSTLGMKIAIKPSSLSKMKTIFTQEIFTEQVVTAHAVRVAVTNNLSANITGFLPIHCIYQLLRSRAFTKHKVSIKDWIYRQLCETTTPIHTQLIPLIDAYINSILTPASKANPEATNQPITEQEILNVFQCSAGVSQPRGLA
;
A
#
# COMPACT_ATOMS: atom_id res chain seq x y z
N MET A 1 2.97 3.16 25.97
CA MET A 1 1.53 2.98 25.69
C MET A 1 0.90 2.38 26.94
N ALA A 2 -0.29 2.85 27.31
CA ALA A 2 -0.95 2.73 28.62
C ALA A 2 -0.54 3.84 29.62
N ASP A 3 -1.31 4.94 29.59
CA ASP A 3 -1.51 5.89 30.70
C ASP A 3 -2.72 6.83 30.46
N SER A 4 -3.53 6.61 29.41
CA SER A 4 -4.81 7.32 29.17
C SER A 4 -6.02 6.64 29.84
N ALA A 5 -5.79 5.71 30.76
CA ALA A 5 -6.83 4.88 31.37
C ALA A 5 -7.69 5.70 32.36
N GLY A 6 -8.64 6.48 31.82
CA GLY A 6 -9.62 7.22 32.60
C GLY A 6 -10.34 8.36 31.87
N LEU A 7 -9.83 8.85 30.74
CA LEU A 7 -10.45 9.96 30.01
C LEU A 7 -11.52 9.46 29.03
N GLN A 8 -12.72 10.05 29.12
CA GLN A 8 -13.82 9.78 28.20
C GLN A 8 -13.65 10.61 26.93
N PHE A 9 -13.59 9.95 25.77
CA PHE A 9 -13.57 10.59 24.46
C PHE A 9 -14.98 10.78 23.90
N VAL A 10 -15.14 11.74 22.99
CA VAL A 10 -16.41 12.00 22.29
C VAL A 10 -16.72 10.84 21.37
N SER A 11 -17.92 10.27 21.51
CA SER A 11 -18.36 9.15 20.67
C SER A 11 -18.70 9.62 19.25
N PRO A 12 -18.62 8.73 18.22
CA PRO A 12 -19.03 9.07 16.86
C PRO A 12 -20.47 9.57 16.77
N PHE A 13 -21.35 8.99 17.60
CA PHE A 13 -22.75 9.38 17.69
C PHE A 13 -22.91 10.80 18.22
N ALA A 14 -22.19 11.15 19.30
CA ALA A 14 -22.21 12.49 19.88
C ALA A 14 -21.64 13.55 18.91
N PHE A 15 -20.52 13.24 18.24
CA PHE A 15 -19.93 14.15 17.25
C PHE A 15 -20.84 14.38 16.04
N GLU A 16 -21.45 13.32 15.48
CA GLU A 16 -22.40 13.45 14.37
C GLU A 16 -23.63 14.28 14.77
N ALA A 17 -24.13 14.08 15.99
CA ALA A 17 -25.26 14.85 16.52
C ALA A 17 -24.92 16.35 16.64
N MET A 18 -23.72 16.69 17.11
CA MET A 18 -23.25 18.08 17.16
C MET A 18 -23.03 18.67 15.76
N GLN A 19 -22.38 17.93 14.86
CA GLN A 19 -22.09 18.40 13.51
C GLN A 19 -23.36 18.73 12.70
N LYS A 20 -24.42 17.94 12.88
CA LYS A 20 -25.71 18.15 12.21
C LYS A 20 -26.69 19.01 13.02
N VAL A 21 -26.31 19.37 14.25
CA VAL A 21 -27.19 20.04 15.22
C VAL A 21 -28.51 19.26 15.39
N ASP A 22 -28.42 17.92 15.48
CA ASP A 22 -29.58 17.03 15.64
C ASP A 22 -29.97 16.96 17.12
N VAL A 23 -30.92 17.81 17.52
CA VAL A 23 -31.34 17.95 18.91
C VAL A 23 -31.99 16.69 19.49
N VAL A 24 -32.61 15.86 18.65
CA VAL A 24 -33.21 14.59 19.09
C VAL A 24 -32.11 13.60 19.49
N ARG A 25 -31.05 13.50 18.69
CA ARG A 25 -29.89 12.67 19.02
C ARG A 25 -29.12 13.22 20.22
N LEU A 26 -28.97 14.54 20.33
CA LEU A 26 -28.35 15.18 21.50
C LEU A 26 -29.12 14.88 22.79
N ALA A 27 -30.45 14.83 22.74
CA ALA A 27 -31.27 14.48 23.90
C ALA A 27 -31.18 13.01 24.33
N ALA A 28 -30.65 12.13 23.45
CA ALA A 28 -30.44 10.71 23.74
C ALA A 28 -29.05 10.43 24.32
N LEU A 29 -28.16 11.42 24.39
CA LEU A 29 -26.83 11.29 24.96
C LEU A 29 -26.89 11.07 26.48
N SER A 30 -25.92 10.33 26.99
CA SER A 30 -25.72 10.20 28.43
C SER A 30 -25.15 11.48 29.04
N ASP A 31 -25.40 11.75 30.33
CA ASP A 31 -24.88 12.95 31.02
C ASP A 31 -23.36 13.15 30.84
N PRO A 32 -22.52 12.10 30.92
CA PRO A 32 -21.09 12.23 30.69
C PRO A 32 -20.71 12.57 29.24
N GLU A 33 -21.46 12.10 28.24
CA GLU A 33 -21.24 12.50 26.84
C GLU A 33 -21.69 13.93 26.59
N LEU A 34 -22.80 14.34 27.19
CA LEU A 34 -23.31 15.71 27.13
C LEU A 34 -22.33 16.70 27.75
N ARG A 35 -21.68 16.32 28.87
CA ARG A 35 -20.66 17.10 29.58
C ARG A 35 -19.53 17.58 28.67
N LEU A 36 -19.11 16.75 27.72
CA LEU A 36 -18.01 17.03 26.77
C LEU A 36 -18.37 18.10 25.72
N LEU A 37 -19.66 18.35 25.52
CA LEU A 37 -20.20 19.22 24.46
C LEU A 37 -20.83 20.51 25.01
N LEU A 38 -20.82 20.68 26.35
CA LEU A 38 -21.47 21.82 27.01
C LEU A 38 -20.99 23.18 26.52
N PRO A 39 -19.68 23.45 26.28
CA PRO A 39 -19.24 24.77 25.85
C PRO A 39 -19.97 25.26 24.59
N CYS A 40 -20.10 24.39 23.59
CA CYS A 40 -20.80 24.73 22.36
C CYS A 40 -22.33 24.81 22.56
N LEU A 41 -22.93 23.86 23.29
CA LEU A 41 -24.37 23.86 23.55
C LEU A 41 -24.84 25.10 24.32
N VAL A 42 -24.08 25.52 25.33
CA VAL A 42 -24.37 26.73 26.12
C VAL A 42 -24.23 27.97 25.25
N ARG A 43 -23.20 28.06 24.41
CA ARG A 43 -23.04 29.16 23.44
C ARG A 43 -24.18 29.21 22.44
N MET A 44 -24.57 28.09 21.85
CA MET A 44 -25.71 28.03 20.93
C MET A 44 -27.02 28.49 21.58
N ALA A 45 -27.19 28.21 22.87
CA ALA A 45 -28.37 28.61 23.63
C ALA A 45 -28.36 30.10 24.02
N LEU A 46 -27.21 30.65 24.41
CA LEU A 46 -27.12 32.00 25.00
C LEU A 46 -26.70 33.09 24.01
N CYS A 47 -25.82 32.79 23.07
CA CYS A 47 -25.38 33.75 22.07
C CYS A 47 -26.47 34.00 21.02
N ALA A 48 -26.40 35.15 20.35
CA ALA A 48 -27.35 35.50 19.29
C ALA A 48 -27.28 34.46 18.16
N PRO A 49 -28.38 33.77 17.83
CA PRO A 49 -28.33 32.72 16.82
C PRO A 49 -28.22 33.33 15.43
N ALA A 50 -27.45 32.68 14.57
CA ALA A 50 -27.40 33.01 13.14
C ALA A 50 -28.71 32.66 12.42
N ASP A 51 -29.41 31.62 12.89
CA ASP A 51 -30.73 31.21 12.39
C ASP A 51 -31.85 31.77 13.27
N GLN A 52 -32.84 32.41 12.63
CA GLN A 52 -34.04 32.96 13.27
C GLN A 52 -35.32 32.19 12.89
N SER A 53 -35.17 31.01 12.28
CA SER A 53 -36.28 30.15 11.87
C SER A 53 -37.14 29.67 13.05
N GLN A 54 -38.40 29.32 12.76
CA GLN A 54 -39.31 28.76 13.77
C GLN A 54 -38.88 27.36 14.23
N SER A 55 -38.24 26.58 13.36
CA SER A 55 -37.64 25.28 13.71
C SER A 55 -36.54 25.47 14.75
N TRP A 56 -35.60 26.39 14.52
CA TRP A 56 -34.54 26.68 15.48
C TRP A 56 -35.07 27.17 16.83
N ALA A 57 -36.15 27.96 16.84
CA ALA A 57 -36.77 28.39 18.10
C ALA A 57 -37.33 27.22 18.93
N GLN A 58 -37.73 26.12 18.31
CA GLN A 58 -38.15 24.89 18.99
C GLN A 58 -36.94 24.09 19.47
N ASP A 59 -35.94 23.92 18.61
CA ASP A 59 -34.68 23.24 18.90
C ASP A 59 -33.92 23.89 20.06
N LYS A 60 -33.84 25.23 20.06
CA LYS A 60 -33.26 26.02 21.15
C LYS A 60 -33.97 25.79 22.49
N LYS A 61 -35.29 25.61 22.50
CA LYS A 61 -36.03 25.29 23.74
C LYS A 61 -35.69 23.90 24.25
N LEU A 62 -35.50 22.94 23.36
CA LEU A 62 -35.08 21.58 23.72
C LEU A 62 -33.64 21.59 24.26
N ILE A 63 -32.71 22.29 23.61
CA ILE A 63 -31.34 22.47 24.11
C ILE A 63 -31.35 23.11 25.51
N LEU A 64 -32.11 24.18 25.73
CA LEU A 64 -32.23 24.81 27.06
C LEU A 64 -32.77 23.86 28.13
N ARG A 65 -33.65 22.92 27.77
CA ARG A 65 -34.13 21.87 28.68
C ARG A 65 -33.04 20.85 28.99
N LEU A 66 -32.23 20.46 28.01
CA LEU A 66 -31.08 19.57 28.22
C LEU A 66 -30.04 20.19 29.14
N LEU A 67 -29.81 21.50 29.02
CA LEU A 67 -28.90 22.25 29.87
C LEU A 67 -29.47 22.50 31.28
N SER A 68 -30.78 22.39 31.47
CA SER A 68 -31.41 22.64 32.77
C SER A 68 -31.12 21.50 33.74
N GLY A 69 -30.50 21.83 34.88
CA GLY A 69 -30.12 20.85 35.91
C GLY A 69 -28.67 20.37 35.85
N VAL A 70 -27.89 20.82 34.87
CA VAL A 70 -26.44 20.52 34.80
C VAL A 70 -25.66 21.64 35.50
N GLU A 71 -25.00 21.33 36.62
CA GLU A 71 -24.29 22.33 37.45
C GLU A 71 -23.18 23.07 36.68
N ALA A 72 -22.42 22.33 35.85
CA ALA A 72 -21.32 22.87 35.06
C ALA A 72 -21.75 23.98 34.07
N VAL A 73 -23.04 24.00 33.67
CA VAL A 73 -23.57 25.06 32.79
C VAL A 73 -23.43 26.42 33.45
N ASN A 74 -23.69 26.55 34.75
CA ASN A 74 -23.57 27.82 35.46
C ASN A 74 -22.14 28.36 35.42
N SER A 75 -21.15 27.48 35.58
CA SER A 75 -19.73 27.82 35.46
C SER A 75 -19.38 28.31 34.05
N ILE A 76 -19.89 27.66 33.01
CA ILE A 76 -19.68 28.06 31.61
C ILE A 76 -20.37 29.40 31.30
N VAL A 77 -21.60 29.62 31.79
CA VAL A 77 -22.30 30.92 31.67
C VAL A 77 -21.48 32.04 32.32
N ALA A 78 -20.88 31.77 33.47
CA ALA A 78 -20.02 32.74 34.16
C ALA A 78 -18.76 33.07 33.34
N LEU A 79 -18.16 32.09 32.64
CA LEU A 79 -17.05 32.33 31.70
C LEU A 79 -17.47 33.19 30.51
N LEU A 80 -18.66 32.94 29.94
CA LEU A 80 -19.21 33.71 28.80
C LEU A 80 -19.62 35.14 29.16
N SER A 81 -19.78 35.45 30.44
CA SER A 81 -20.18 36.78 30.92
C SER A 81 -19.00 37.75 31.05
N VAL A 82 -17.78 37.30 30.74
CA VAL A 82 -16.55 38.09 30.83
C VAL A 82 -16.41 39.03 29.62
N ASP A 83 -15.77 40.19 29.84
CA ASP A 83 -15.40 41.11 28.76
C ASP A 83 -14.21 40.55 27.95
N PHE A 84 -14.52 39.81 26.88
CA PHE A 84 -13.53 39.24 25.97
C PHE A 84 -12.75 40.30 25.19
N HIS A 85 -13.29 41.51 25.00
CA HIS A 85 -12.57 42.57 24.32
C HIS A 85 -11.41 43.09 25.17
N ALA A 86 -11.65 43.33 26.46
CA ALA A 86 -10.60 43.71 27.40
C ALA A 86 -9.55 42.58 27.53
N LEU A 87 -10.00 41.32 27.63
CA LEU A 87 -9.11 40.16 27.70
C LEU A 87 -8.23 40.03 26.45
N GLU A 88 -8.78 40.22 25.25
CA GLU A 88 -8.02 40.17 24.00
C GLU A 88 -6.93 41.26 23.95
N GLN A 89 -7.24 42.47 24.40
CA GLN A 89 -6.27 43.56 24.45
C GLN A 89 -5.10 43.24 25.39
N ASP A 90 -5.39 42.69 26.57
CA ASP A 90 -4.36 42.28 27.53
C ASP A 90 -3.48 41.15 26.95
N ALA A 91 -4.10 40.16 26.31
CA ALA A 91 -3.40 39.03 25.73
C ALA A 91 -2.53 39.42 24.52
N ARG A 92 -2.98 40.36 23.68
CA ARG A 92 -2.16 40.91 22.59
C ARG A 92 -0.94 41.67 23.11
N LYS A 93 -1.09 42.44 24.21
CA LYS A 93 0.05 43.10 24.86
C LYS A 93 1.03 42.06 25.41
N GLU A 94 0.53 40.99 26.01
CA GLU A 94 1.37 39.89 26.50
C GLU A 94 2.16 39.23 25.38
N GLN A 95 1.52 38.90 24.26
CA GLN A 95 2.19 38.32 23.10
C GLN A 95 3.28 39.25 22.57
N GLN A 96 3.01 40.56 22.48
CA GLN A 96 4.01 41.56 22.09
C GLN A 96 5.19 41.66 23.07
N LEU A 97 4.96 41.54 24.37
CA LEU A 97 6.04 41.51 25.36
C LEU A 97 6.92 40.28 25.21
N ARG A 98 6.31 39.10 25.04
CA ARG A 98 7.01 37.82 24.85
C ARG A 98 7.86 37.81 23.58
N HIS A 99 7.45 38.50 22.52
CA HIS A 99 8.27 38.68 21.32
C HIS A 99 9.43 39.68 21.48
N LYS A 100 9.34 40.65 22.40
CA LYS A 100 10.36 41.71 22.60
C LYS A 100 11.40 41.34 23.65
N ALA A 101 11.00 40.67 24.72
CA ALA A 101 11.87 40.21 25.77
C ALA A 101 12.18 38.73 25.52
N GLY A 102 13.38 38.43 25.01
CA GLY A 102 13.83 37.05 24.90
C GLY A 102 13.76 36.33 26.25
N GLY A 103 12.73 35.49 26.43
CA GLY A 103 12.69 34.38 27.38
C GLY A 103 12.73 34.68 28.89
N SER A 104 12.28 35.84 29.37
CA SER A 104 12.03 35.99 30.82
C SER A 104 10.56 35.63 31.14
N ASN A 105 10.33 34.43 31.68
CA ASN A 105 9.02 33.94 32.15
C ASN A 105 8.49 34.70 33.41
N GLY A 106 9.15 35.77 33.85
CA GLY A 106 8.85 36.44 35.13
C GLY A 106 7.86 37.60 35.08
N GLU A 107 7.56 38.15 33.91
CA GLU A 107 6.65 39.30 33.74
C GLU A 107 5.50 38.93 32.77
N SER A 108 4.41 38.38 33.30
CA SER A 108 3.16 38.15 32.55
C SER A 108 2.15 39.27 32.87
N ILE A 109 1.48 39.79 31.83
CA ILE A 109 0.42 40.80 31.98
C ILE A 109 -0.88 40.12 32.44
N LEU A 110 -1.13 38.91 31.92
CA LEU A 110 -2.28 38.08 32.21
C LEU A 110 -2.20 37.45 33.60
N VAL A 111 -0.99 37.15 34.07
CA VAL A 111 -0.75 36.49 35.36
C VAL A 111 0.25 37.30 36.18
N SER A 112 -0.24 37.99 37.21
CA SER A 112 0.63 38.60 38.23
C SER A 112 1.43 37.50 38.95
N GLN A 113 2.65 37.80 39.42
CA GLN A 113 3.54 36.86 40.14
C GLN A 113 2.77 35.79 40.93
N LEU A 114 2.85 34.54 40.44
CA LEU A 114 2.19 33.39 41.03
C LEU A 114 2.70 33.18 42.46
N GLN A 115 1.79 33.13 43.44
CA GLN A 115 2.14 32.87 44.84
C GLN A 115 2.13 31.37 45.13
N HIS A 116 1.36 30.59 44.37
CA HIS A 116 1.16 29.14 44.49
C HIS A 116 1.27 28.44 43.12
N GLY A 117 1.24 27.10 43.10
CA GLY A 117 1.19 26.34 41.84
C GLY A 117 -0.07 26.69 41.02
N LEU A 118 0.01 26.54 39.69
CA LEU A 118 -1.05 26.97 38.76
C LEU A 118 -2.39 26.31 39.06
N THR A 119 -2.37 25.06 39.50
CA THR A 119 -3.57 24.29 39.84
C THR A 119 -4.31 24.87 41.06
N LEU A 120 -3.57 25.24 42.09
CA LEU A 120 -4.14 25.82 43.32
C LEU A 120 -4.68 27.23 43.06
N GLU A 121 -3.99 28.01 42.23
CA GLU A 121 -4.52 29.31 41.80
C GLU A 121 -5.78 29.16 40.97
N PHE A 122 -5.85 28.17 40.07
CA PHE A 122 -7.04 27.92 39.25
C PHE A 122 -8.27 27.57 40.09
N GLU A 123 -8.12 26.74 41.12
CA GLU A 123 -9.18 26.33 42.04
C GLU A 123 -9.86 27.54 42.71
N HIS A 124 -9.05 28.45 43.26
CA HIS A 124 -9.52 29.63 44.02
C HIS A 124 -9.84 30.85 43.13
N SER A 125 -9.70 30.72 41.81
CA SER A 125 -9.87 31.83 40.87
C SER A 125 -11.31 32.05 40.45
N ASP A 126 -11.65 33.32 40.22
CA ASP A 126 -12.87 33.73 39.55
C ASP A 126 -12.82 33.41 38.02
N PRO A 127 -13.96 33.43 37.30
CA PRO A 127 -14.02 33.05 35.89
C PRO A 127 -13.02 33.80 35.00
N LEU A 128 -12.84 35.12 35.21
CA LEU A 128 -11.87 35.92 34.46
C LEU A 128 -10.43 35.48 34.71
N ARG A 129 -10.04 35.18 35.97
CA ARG A 129 -8.68 34.73 36.25
C ARG A 129 -8.43 33.31 35.74
N ARG A 130 -9.43 32.42 35.75
CA ARG A 130 -9.33 31.09 35.10
C ARG A 130 -9.05 31.22 33.60
N LEU A 131 -9.77 32.12 32.90
CA LEU A 131 -9.51 32.43 31.48
C LEU A 131 -8.07 32.94 31.27
N ARG A 132 -7.61 33.88 32.10
CA ARG A 132 -6.25 34.45 32.02
C ARG A 132 -5.14 33.41 32.26
N LEU A 133 -5.30 32.52 33.24
CA LEU A 133 -4.35 31.47 33.55
C LEU A 133 -4.18 30.50 32.38
N THR A 134 -5.30 29.95 31.87
CA THR A 134 -5.28 29.01 30.74
C THR A 134 -4.76 29.69 29.47
N LEU A 135 -5.17 30.94 29.20
CA LEU A 135 -4.72 31.71 28.04
C LEU A 135 -3.20 31.99 28.09
N SER A 136 -2.67 32.40 29.24
CA SER A 136 -1.24 32.65 29.42
C SER A 136 -0.41 31.40 29.21
N GLU A 137 -0.89 30.25 29.71
CA GLU A 137 -0.21 28.97 29.57
C GLU A 137 -0.23 28.44 28.12
N LEU A 138 -1.35 28.61 27.42
CA LEU A 138 -1.50 28.27 26.01
C LEU A 138 -0.60 29.14 25.12
N LEU A 139 -0.62 30.46 25.31
CA LEU A 139 0.24 31.39 24.58
C LEU A 139 1.73 31.11 24.85
N ALA A 140 2.09 30.65 26.04
CA ALA A 140 3.46 30.22 26.34
C ALA A 140 3.89 29.02 25.50
N ILE A 141 2.99 28.04 25.32
CA ILE A 141 3.25 26.88 24.47
C ILE A 141 3.37 27.33 23.01
N MET A 142 2.39 28.08 22.50
CA MET A 142 2.35 28.54 21.11
C MET A 142 3.62 29.32 20.73
N ASN A 143 4.06 30.26 21.57
CA ASN A 143 5.30 31.01 21.31
C ASN A 143 6.52 30.08 21.28
N LYS A 144 6.62 29.14 22.22
CA LYS A 144 7.72 28.18 22.24
C LYS A 144 7.72 27.26 21.01
N VAL A 145 6.56 26.87 20.49
CA VAL A 145 6.44 26.10 19.24
C VAL A 145 7.04 26.88 18.07
N VAL A 146 6.73 28.18 17.96
CA VAL A 146 7.30 29.05 16.92
C VAL A 146 8.81 29.20 17.08
N ASP A 147 9.31 29.39 18.30
CA ASP A 147 10.74 29.58 18.58
C ASP A 147 11.58 28.31 18.38
N SER A 148 10.97 27.12 18.51
CA SER A 148 11.69 25.84 18.48
C SER A 148 12.15 25.43 17.07
N ASN A 149 11.88 26.23 16.02
CA ASN A 149 12.29 25.97 14.63
C ASN A 149 11.96 24.55 14.12
N GLY A 150 10.88 23.95 14.62
CA GLY A 150 10.45 22.59 14.26
C GLY A 150 10.98 21.46 15.15
N GLU A 151 11.76 21.74 16.19
CA GLU A 151 12.11 20.73 17.20
C GLU A 151 10.93 20.44 18.12
N PHE A 152 10.62 19.15 18.29
CA PHE A 152 9.54 18.73 19.19
C PHE A 152 9.99 18.77 20.65
N PHE A 153 9.15 19.36 21.51
CA PHE A 153 9.31 19.30 22.97
C PHE A 153 8.00 18.83 23.62
N LEU A 154 8.10 18.21 24.80
CA LEU A 154 6.94 17.94 25.64
C LEU A 154 6.97 18.94 26.81
N LYS A 155 5.92 19.75 26.96
CA LYS A 155 5.76 20.66 28.10
C LYS A 155 5.01 19.92 29.21
N SER A 156 5.60 19.87 30.40
CA SER A 156 4.87 19.52 31.61
C SER A 156 4.05 20.73 32.05
N SER A 157 2.73 20.59 32.08
CA SER A 157 1.82 21.67 32.45
C SER A 157 0.86 21.19 33.53
N GLU A 158 0.92 21.79 34.71
CA GLU A 158 0.06 21.43 35.84
C GLU A 158 -1.42 21.53 35.48
N LEU A 159 -1.82 22.56 34.70
CA LEU A 159 -3.21 22.78 34.30
C LEU A 159 -3.71 21.70 33.31
N PHE A 160 -2.92 21.37 32.29
CA PHE A 160 -3.31 20.39 31.27
C PHE A 160 -3.11 18.93 31.71
N GLU A 161 -2.54 18.69 32.89
CA GLU A 161 -2.27 17.36 33.44
C GLU A 161 -3.08 17.05 34.71
N SER A 162 -3.68 18.05 35.37
CA SER A 162 -4.40 17.85 36.63
C SER A 162 -5.75 17.14 36.42
N PRO A 163 -5.91 15.87 36.84
CA PRO A 163 -7.09 15.06 36.51
C PRO A 163 -8.41 15.60 37.07
N VAL A 164 -8.35 16.42 38.12
CA VAL A 164 -9.53 17.02 38.77
C VAL A 164 -10.12 18.15 37.94
N TYR A 165 -9.28 18.92 37.25
CA TYR A 165 -9.69 20.15 36.57
C TYR A 165 -9.68 20.03 35.04
N LEU A 166 -9.38 18.86 34.47
CA LEU A 166 -9.28 18.68 33.01
C LEU A 166 -10.54 19.13 32.26
N GLU A 167 -11.72 18.77 32.77
CA GLU A 167 -12.98 19.14 32.12
C GLU A 167 -13.23 20.66 32.18
N GLU A 168 -12.96 21.31 33.31
CA GLU A 168 -13.09 22.77 33.44
C GLU A 168 -12.07 23.51 32.56
N VAL A 169 -10.84 23.01 32.48
CA VAL A 169 -9.81 23.56 31.59
C VAL A 169 -10.21 23.38 30.13
N ALA A 170 -10.86 22.26 29.78
CA ALA A 170 -11.37 22.02 28.43
C ALA A 170 -12.51 23.00 28.08
N ASP A 171 -13.41 23.28 29.03
CA ASP A 171 -14.46 24.29 28.85
C ASP A 171 -13.84 25.66 28.57
N VAL A 172 -12.90 26.08 29.43
CA VAL A 172 -12.17 27.34 29.31
C VAL A 172 -11.47 27.44 27.95
N LEU A 173 -10.80 26.37 27.50
CA LEU A 173 -10.13 26.31 26.20
C LEU A 173 -11.12 26.48 25.03
N CYS A 174 -12.25 25.78 25.06
CA CYS A 174 -13.28 25.88 24.02
C CYS A 174 -13.89 27.30 23.96
N ILE A 175 -14.17 27.91 25.13
CA ILE A 175 -14.69 29.27 25.20
C ILE A 175 -13.65 30.29 24.69
N LEU A 176 -12.39 30.19 25.11
CA LEU A 176 -11.33 31.08 24.65
C LEU A 176 -11.15 31.02 23.13
N GLN A 177 -11.08 29.82 22.56
CA GLN A 177 -10.88 29.66 21.12
C GLN A 177 -12.03 30.26 20.32
N ALA A 178 -13.27 30.06 20.76
CA ALA A 178 -14.44 30.49 20.01
C ALA A 178 -14.84 31.97 20.28
N GLU A 179 -14.39 32.61 21.36
CA GLU A 179 -14.54 34.07 21.59
C GLU A 179 -13.34 34.89 21.07
N LEU A 180 -12.15 34.30 20.99
CA LEU A 180 -10.91 34.98 20.56
C LEU A 180 -10.28 34.32 19.31
N PRO A 181 -11.01 34.08 18.20
CA PRO A 181 -10.50 33.33 17.06
C PRO A 181 -9.34 34.03 16.32
N SER A 182 -9.26 35.37 16.40
CA SER A 182 -8.15 36.15 15.83
C SER A 182 -6.83 35.97 16.58
N LEU A 183 -6.91 35.74 17.89
CA LEU A 183 -5.74 35.51 18.74
C LEU A 183 -5.37 34.03 18.80
N LEU A 184 -6.38 33.15 18.74
CA LEU A 184 -6.25 31.70 18.86
C LEU A 184 -6.76 31.00 17.58
N PRO A 185 -6.01 31.08 16.45
CA PRO A 185 -6.32 30.29 15.27
C PRO A 185 -6.37 28.81 15.63
N ILE A 186 -7.42 28.12 15.21
CA ILE A 186 -7.68 26.75 15.70
C ILE A 186 -6.57 25.76 15.32
N VAL A 187 -5.93 25.95 14.16
CA VAL A 187 -4.80 25.13 13.72
C VAL A 187 -3.58 25.34 14.61
N ASP A 188 -3.28 26.57 15.01
CA ASP A 188 -2.14 26.87 15.87
C ASP A 188 -2.37 26.37 17.31
N VAL A 189 -3.62 26.45 17.78
CA VAL A 189 -4.03 25.83 19.06
C VAL A 189 -3.86 24.31 18.97
N ALA A 190 -4.30 23.69 17.87
CA ALA A 190 -4.15 22.25 17.66
C ALA A 190 -2.68 21.81 17.67
N GLU A 191 -1.79 22.54 17.01
CA GLU A 191 -0.34 22.27 17.07
C GLU A 191 0.19 22.41 18.50
N ALA A 192 -0.17 23.47 19.22
CA ALA A 192 0.25 23.68 20.60
C ALA A 192 -0.19 22.53 21.52
N LEU A 193 -1.41 22.02 21.35
CA LEU A 193 -1.92 20.90 22.15
C LEU A 193 -1.10 19.62 21.94
N LEU A 194 -0.49 19.39 20.77
CA LEU A 194 0.38 18.21 20.58
C LEU A 194 1.57 18.14 21.55
N HIS A 195 1.95 19.29 22.15
CA HIS A 195 3.08 19.42 23.07
C HIS A 195 2.72 19.20 24.55
N VAL A 196 1.46 18.91 24.90
CA VAL A 196 1.04 18.58 26.28
C VAL A 196 0.57 17.14 26.38
N ARG A 197 0.64 16.54 27.57
CA ARG A 197 0.43 15.08 27.75
C ARG A 197 -0.95 14.59 27.29
N ASN A 198 -2.02 15.30 27.67
CA ASN A 198 -3.42 14.97 27.34
C ASN A 198 -3.95 15.73 26.09
N GLY A 199 -3.06 16.24 25.25
CA GLY A 199 -3.42 17.17 24.18
C GLY A 199 -4.30 16.61 23.06
N ASP A 200 -4.19 15.31 22.78
CA ASP A 200 -5.06 14.57 21.86
C ASP A 200 -6.52 14.57 22.34
N TRP A 201 -6.74 14.41 23.64
CA TRP A 201 -8.07 14.50 24.26
C TRP A 201 -8.64 15.93 24.18
N PHE A 202 -7.85 16.95 24.58
CA PHE A 202 -8.27 18.36 24.47
C PHE A 202 -8.58 18.75 23.02
N LEU A 203 -7.78 18.26 22.06
CA LEU A 203 -8.01 18.50 20.64
C LEU A 203 -9.33 17.90 20.15
N CYS A 204 -9.65 16.67 20.57
CA CYS A 204 -10.93 16.05 20.23
C CYS A 204 -12.11 16.86 20.79
N LEU A 205 -12.02 17.35 22.02
CA LEU A 205 -13.05 18.21 22.62
C LEU A 205 -13.19 19.55 21.91
N LEU A 206 -12.07 20.18 21.56
CA LEU A 206 -12.06 21.44 20.83
C LEU A 206 -12.77 21.30 19.48
N VAL A 207 -12.45 20.25 18.72
CA VAL A 207 -13.08 19.97 17.44
C VAL A 207 -14.53 19.52 17.59
N ALA A 208 -14.88 18.77 18.64
CA ALA A 208 -16.27 18.40 18.91
C ALA A 208 -17.16 19.61 19.25
N ASN A 209 -16.59 20.64 19.88
CA ASN A 209 -17.28 21.89 20.18
C ASN A 209 -17.26 22.90 19.00
N VAL A 210 -16.47 22.64 17.95
CA VAL A 210 -16.48 23.40 16.69
C VAL A 210 -16.42 22.43 15.49
N PRO A 211 -17.49 21.64 15.22
CA PRO A 211 -17.42 20.54 14.25
C PRO A 211 -17.03 20.96 12.82
N ASP A 212 -17.33 22.19 12.43
CA ASP A 212 -17.00 22.75 11.11
C ASP A 212 -15.48 22.84 10.87
N SER A 213 -14.68 22.94 11.94
CA SER A 213 -13.23 23.06 11.83
C SER A 213 -12.51 21.74 11.60
N PHE A 214 -13.21 20.60 11.65
CA PHE A 214 -12.61 19.26 11.59
C PHE A 214 -11.62 19.12 10.42
N ASN A 215 -12.06 19.50 9.21
CA ASN A 215 -11.24 19.40 8.00
C ASN A 215 -10.06 20.39 8.02
N GLU A 216 -10.27 21.59 8.54
CA GLU A 216 -9.21 22.61 8.65
C GLU A 216 -8.11 22.16 9.60
N VAL A 217 -8.49 21.67 10.78
CA VAL A 217 -7.56 21.14 11.79
C VAL A 217 -6.82 19.92 11.25
N CYS A 218 -7.51 18.93 10.70
CA CYS A 218 -6.86 17.75 10.13
C CYS A 218 -5.88 18.12 9.01
N ARG A 219 -6.26 19.03 8.11
CA ARG A 219 -5.39 19.47 7.01
C ARG A 219 -4.18 20.24 7.53
N GLY A 220 -4.36 21.12 8.51
CA GLY A 220 -3.28 21.86 9.16
C GLY A 220 -2.25 20.93 9.79
N LEU A 221 -2.71 19.98 10.61
CA LEU A 221 -1.86 18.98 11.26
C LEU A 221 -1.12 18.11 10.23
N ILE A 222 -1.79 17.66 9.16
CA ILE A 222 -1.13 16.88 8.10
C ILE A 222 -0.03 17.68 7.41
N LYS A 223 -0.31 18.94 7.05
CA LYS A 223 0.63 19.82 6.34
C LYS A 223 1.89 20.13 7.16
N ASN A 224 1.73 20.24 8.47
CA ASN A 224 2.83 20.43 9.42
C ASN A 224 3.47 19.11 9.88
N GLY A 225 2.97 17.98 9.39
CA GLY A 225 3.48 16.65 9.69
C GLY A 225 4.84 16.38 9.06
N GLU A 226 5.47 15.28 9.47
CA GLU A 226 6.75 14.87 8.89
C GLU A 226 6.55 14.18 7.54
N ARG A 227 7.46 14.42 6.59
CA ARG A 227 7.43 13.76 5.28
C ARG A 227 8.01 12.36 5.30
N GLN A 228 8.93 12.06 6.23
CA GLN A 228 9.80 10.88 6.15
C GLN A 228 10.04 10.15 7.47
N ASP A 229 9.91 10.79 8.65
CA ASP A 229 10.35 10.23 9.94
C ASP A 229 9.28 10.29 11.04
N GLU A 230 8.19 9.56 10.86
CA GLU A 230 7.06 9.54 11.81
C GLU A 230 7.31 8.87 13.16
N GLU A 231 8.47 8.23 13.35
CA GLU A 231 8.81 7.60 14.63
C GLU A 231 9.31 8.62 15.66
N SER A 232 9.50 9.88 15.25
CA SER A 232 9.72 10.99 16.18
C SER A 232 8.58 11.06 17.20
N VAL A 233 8.86 11.59 18.39
CA VAL A 233 7.82 11.73 19.42
C VAL A 233 6.70 12.66 18.92
N GLY A 234 7.04 13.73 18.21
CA GLY A 234 6.07 14.65 17.61
C GLY A 234 5.25 14.00 16.50
N GLY A 235 5.90 13.24 15.61
CA GLY A 235 5.23 12.45 14.57
C GLY A 235 4.22 11.46 15.14
N ARG A 236 4.63 10.68 16.14
CA ARG A 236 3.73 9.71 16.81
C ARG A 236 2.55 10.38 17.50
N ARG A 237 2.77 11.48 18.24
CA ARG A 237 1.68 12.21 18.90
C ARG A 237 0.71 12.82 17.89
N ARG A 238 1.21 13.39 16.80
CA ARG A 238 0.39 13.93 15.72
C ARG A 238 -0.44 12.85 15.03
N THR A 239 0.19 11.72 14.69
CA THR A 239 -0.51 10.57 14.09
C THR A 239 -1.58 10.03 15.03
N GLU A 240 -1.31 9.90 16.33
CA GLU A 240 -2.30 9.45 17.30
C GLU A 240 -3.45 10.44 17.44
N ALA A 241 -3.18 11.74 17.56
CA ALA A 241 -4.21 12.77 17.62
C ALA A 241 -5.13 12.77 16.37
N LEU A 242 -4.55 12.63 15.17
CA LEU A 242 -5.32 12.49 13.92
C LEU A 242 -6.14 11.19 13.87
N ARG A 243 -5.63 10.09 14.42
CA ARG A 243 -6.39 8.84 14.56
C ARG A 243 -7.56 8.99 15.53
N GLN A 244 -7.37 9.67 16.66
CA GLN A 244 -8.45 9.96 17.63
C GLN A 244 -9.55 10.83 16.99
N LEU A 245 -9.17 11.87 16.22
CA LEU A 245 -10.13 12.66 15.43
C LEU A 245 -10.89 11.81 14.41
N CYS A 246 -10.21 10.90 13.70
CA CYS A 246 -10.88 9.99 12.75
C CYS A 246 -11.76 8.94 13.46
N GLN A 247 -11.43 8.52 14.68
CA GLN A 247 -12.28 7.66 15.48
C GLN A 247 -13.55 8.41 15.93
N MET A 248 -13.42 9.69 16.27
CA MET A 248 -14.56 10.58 16.57
C MET A 248 -15.43 10.86 15.34
N ASN A 249 -14.85 10.95 14.13
CA ASN A 249 -15.60 11.07 12.88
C ASN A 249 -15.18 10.03 11.82
N PRO A 250 -15.67 8.78 11.93
CA PRO A 250 -15.29 7.69 11.02
C PRO A 250 -15.64 7.96 9.55
N SER A 251 -16.69 8.74 9.29
CA SER A 251 -17.16 9.06 7.93
C SER A 251 -16.10 9.82 7.11
N GLN A 252 -15.21 10.57 7.78
CA GLN A 252 -14.17 11.36 7.14
C GLN A 252 -12.82 10.63 7.08
N ALA A 253 -12.65 9.46 7.68
CA ALA A 253 -11.36 8.77 7.75
C ALA A 253 -10.74 8.52 6.35
N LEU A 254 -11.56 8.14 5.36
CA LEU A 254 -11.11 7.95 3.97
C LEU A 254 -10.74 9.27 3.28
N ASN A 255 -11.40 10.38 3.63
CA ASN A 255 -11.07 11.71 3.15
C ASN A 255 -9.73 12.18 3.73
N ILE A 256 -9.52 12.02 5.03
CA ILE A 256 -8.23 12.29 5.68
C ILE A 256 -7.10 11.46 5.07
N ARG A 257 -7.36 10.17 4.78
CA ARG A 257 -6.42 9.31 4.04
C ARG A 257 -6.07 9.89 2.66
N ALA A 258 -7.03 10.46 1.94
CA ALA A 258 -6.75 11.12 0.66
C ALA A 258 -5.90 12.39 0.84
N MET A 259 -6.17 13.21 1.86
CA MET A 259 -5.37 14.41 2.18
C MET A 259 -3.91 14.07 2.49
N VAL A 260 -3.66 12.99 3.23
CA VAL A 260 -2.30 12.45 3.52
C VAL A 260 -1.53 12.18 2.22
N VAL A 261 -2.20 11.57 1.22
CA VAL A 261 -1.59 11.25 -0.08
C VAL A 261 -1.37 12.50 -0.93
N GLU A 262 -2.34 13.43 -0.94
CA GLU A 262 -2.25 14.71 -1.66
C GLU A 262 -1.06 15.54 -1.18
N GLU A 263 -0.93 15.70 0.15
CA GLU A 263 0.13 16.47 0.77
C GLU A 263 1.48 15.71 0.74
N CYS A 264 1.47 14.38 0.67
CA CYS A 264 2.64 13.51 0.84
C CYS A 264 3.35 13.74 2.19
N HIS A 265 2.56 13.78 3.28
CA HIS A 265 3.03 13.86 4.66
C HIS A 265 2.36 12.76 5.48
N LEU A 266 3.02 12.27 6.53
CA LEU A 266 2.49 11.22 7.41
C LEU A 266 2.04 9.92 6.68
N PRO A 267 2.89 9.27 5.87
CA PRO A 267 2.55 8.00 5.21
C PRO A 267 2.07 6.90 6.17
N GLY A 268 2.60 6.82 7.38
CA GLY A 268 2.20 5.90 8.43
C GLY A 268 0.76 6.16 8.90
N LEU A 269 0.33 7.42 9.05
CA LEU A 269 -1.08 7.73 9.32
C LEU A 269 -2.01 7.13 8.26
N GLY A 270 -1.69 7.29 6.97
CA GLY A 270 -2.52 6.73 5.89
C GLY A 270 -2.63 5.20 5.95
N VAL A 271 -1.56 4.53 6.37
CA VAL A 271 -1.55 3.07 6.60
C VAL A 271 -2.35 2.73 7.86
N ALA A 272 -2.16 3.44 8.97
CA ALA A 272 -2.86 3.22 10.22
C ALA A 272 -4.39 3.37 10.05
N LEU A 273 -4.84 4.44 9.38
CA LEU A 273 -6.26 4.63 9.06
C LEU A 273 -6.82 3.50 8.18
N THR A 274 -6.00 2.93 7.30
CA THR A 274 -6.40 1.79 6.47
C THR A 274 -6.47 0.48 7.27
N LEU A 275 -5.61 0.32 8.29
CA LEU A 275 -5.65 -0.81 9.22
C LEU A 275 -6.83 -0.71 10.20
N ASP A 276 -7.18 0.51 10.61
CA ASP A 276 -8.32 0.78 11.50
C ASP A 276 -9.67 0.64 10.77
N TYR A 277 -9.67 0.81 9.45
CA TYR A 277 -10.85 0.68 8.62
C TYR A 277 -11.35 -0.76 8.60
N LYS A 278 -12.53 -0.98 9.16
CA LYS A 278 -13.26 -2.25 9.08
C LYS A 278 -14.35 -2.10 8.03
N PRO A 279 -14.25 -2.78 6.86
CA PRO A 279 -15.31 -2.73 5.88
C PRO A 279 -16.59 -3.36 6.45
N ASP A 280 -17.74 -2.73 6.20
CA ASP A 280 -19.06 -3.22 6.64
C ASP A 280 -19.45 -4.55 5.95
N THR A 281 -18.82 -4.87 4.81
CA THR A 281 -19.04 -6.09 4.04
C THR A 281 -17.76 -6.92 3.95
N ALA A 282 -17.84 -8.20 4.31
CA ALA A 282 -16.70 -9.13 4.26
C ALA A 282 -16.30 -9.58 2.84
N ASP A 283 -17.00 -9.10 1.80
CA ASP A 283 -17.00 -9.67 0.45
C ASP A 283 -16.15 -8.86 -0.56
N GLU A 284 -15.08 -8.21 -0.09
CA GLU A 284 -14.09 -7.61 -1.00
C GLU A 284 -13.11 -8.68 -1.50
N ALA A 285 -13.06 -8.88 -2.83
CA ALA A 285 -12.12 -9.79 -3.48
C ALA A 285 -10.64 -9.49 -3.18
N VAL A 286 -10.32 -8.26 -2.78
CA VAL A 286 -8.97 -7.78 -2.42
C VAL A 286 -9.08 -6.91 -1.18
N SER A 287 -8.19 -7.09 -0.20
CA SER A 287 -8.29 -6.33 1.05
C SER A 287 -8.08 -4.82 0.84
N PRO A 288 -8.70 -3.96 1.68
CA PRO A 288 -8.50 -2.51 1.63
C PRO A 288 -7.03 -2.11 1.73
N LEU A 289 -6.26 -2.85 2.53
CA LEU A 289 -4.82 -2.62 2.69
C LEU A 289 -4.06 -2.91 1.41
N VAL A 290 -4.35 -4.06 0.76
CA VAL A 290 -3.70 -4.44 -0.50
C VAL A 290 -4.02 -3.42 -1.59
N SER A 291 -5.28 -3.00 -1.69
CA SER A 291 -5.75 -2.00 -2.66
C SER A 291 -5.08 -0.64 -2.44
N TYR A 292 -5.04 -0.16 -1.19
CA TYR A 292 -4.45 1.13 -0.85
C TYR A 292 -2.95 1.18 -1.15
N VAL A 293 -2.17 0.21 -0.64
CA VAL A 293 -0.70 0.20 -0.83
C VAL A 293 -0.33 -0.04 -2.29
N SER A 294 -1.09 -0.88 -3.00
CA SER A 294 -0.92 -1.07 -4.44
C SER A 294 -1.18 0.24 -5.21
N GLY A 295 -2.20 1.00 -4.83
CA GLY A 295 -2.50 2.31 -5.43
C GLY A 295 -1.35 3.31 -5.25
N LEU A 296 -0.71 3.33 -4.07
CA LEU A 296 0.44 4.21 -3.79
C LEU A 296 1.68 3.84 -4.60
N LEU A 297 1.97 2.54 -4.75
CA LEU A 297 3.20 2.06 -5.39
C LEU A 297 3.10 1.85 -6.90
N LEU A 298 1.94 1.44 -7.39
CA LEU A 298 1.68 1.16 -8.82
C LEU A 298 0.95 2.31 -9.52
N GLY A 299 0.56 3.36 -8.78
CA GLY A 299 -0.01 4.57 -9.34
C GLY A 299 0.94 5.33 -10.27
N THR A 300 0.36 6.19 -11.10
CA THR A 300 1.10 7.00 -12.09
C THR A 300 1.93 8.11 -11.44
N ASN A 301 1.53 8.60 -10.27
CA ASN A 301 2.18 9.71 -9.57
C ASN A 301 3.54 9.31 -8.97
N SER A 302 4.63 9.79 -9.57
CA SER A 302 6.00 9.49 -9.14
C SER A 302 6.36 10.10 -7.78
N LYS A 303 5.77 11.25 -7.41
CA LYS A 303 5.98 11.92 -6.11
C LYS A 303 5.47 11.03 -4.99
N VAL A 304 4.21 10.58 -5.10
CA VAL A 304 3.56 9.69 -4.12
C VAL A 304 4.34 8.38 -3.98
N ARG A 305 4.69 7.75 -5.11
CA ARG A 305 5.44 6.50 -5.12
C ARG A 305 6.80 6.63 -4.43
N THR A 306 7.53 7.72 -4.69
CA THR A 306 8.85 7.98 -4.09
C THR A 306 8.73 8.25 -2.59
N TRP A 307 7.77 9.09 -2.21
CA TRP A 307 7.46 9.42 -0.81
C TRP A 307 7.14 8.16 0.01
N PHE A 308 6.20 7.33 -0.46
CA PHE A 308 5.85 6.10 0.24
C PHE A 308 6.99 5.08 0.26
N SER A 309 7.78 5.00 -0.83
CA SER A 309 8.98 4.15 -0.86
C SER A 309 10.02 4.56 0.17
N MET A 310 10.21 5.87 0.42
CA MET A 310 11.12 6.37 1.45
C MET A 310 10.65 5.96 2.85
N PHE A 311 9.35 6.04 3.14
CA PHE A 311 8.78 5.55 4.40
C PHE A 311 9.12 4.07 4.66
N ILE A 312 8.92 3.20 3.67
CA ILE A 312 9.28 1.77 3.78
C ILE A 312 10.77 1.58 4.03
N ARG A 313 11.63 2.31 3.29
CA ARG A 313 13.10 2.19 3.39
C ARG A 313 13.64 2.67 4.72
N ASN A 314 13.11 3.78 5.24
CA ASN A 314 13.54 4.35 6.51
C ASN A 314 13.08 3.48 7.68
N GLY A 315 11.82 3.03 7.66
CA GLY A 315 11.25 2.20 8.73
C GLY A 315 11.95 0.86 8.90
N GLN A 316 12.44 0.24 7.83
CA GLN A 316 13.13 -1.06 7.92
C GLN A 316 14.61 -0.99 8.37
N GLN A 317 15.23 0.20 8.40
CA GLN A 317 16.61 0.36 8.85
C GLN A 317 16.72 0.44 10.38
N ARG A 318 15.64 0.89 11.03
CA ARG A 318 15.57 1.06 12.48
C ARG A 318 15.13 -0.27 13.11
N LYS A 319 15.67 -0.62 14.27
CA LYS A 319 15.46 -1.93 14.92
C LYS A 319 13.96 -2.22 15.08
N ARG A 320 13.58 -3.51 15.00
CA ARG A 320 12.19 -4.02 15.07
C ARG A 320 11.49 -3.60 16.36
N GLU A 321 10.91 -2.40 16.38
CA GLU A 321 9.91 -2.04 17.37
C GLU A 321 8.56 -2.56 16.88
N SER A 322 8.01 -3.55 17.58
CA SER A 322 6.70 -4.15 17.27
C SER A 322 5.54 -3.15 17.29
N SER A 323 5.77 -1.92 17.78
CA SER A 323 4.82 -0.83 17.79
C SER A 323 4.77 -0.01 16.50
N SER A 324 5.76 -0.10 15.62
CA SER A 324 5.80 0.72 14.39
C SER A 324 4.65 0.38 13.44
N VAL A 325 4.06 1.40 12.81
CA VAL A 325 2.97 1.22 11.84
C VAL A 325 3.42 0.38 10.63
N LEU A 326 4.69 0.51 10.21
CA LEU A 326 5.25 -0.34 9.16
C LEU A 326 5.24 -1.81 9.56
N TRP A 327 5.55 -2.11 10.82
CA TRP A 327 5.50 -3.48 11.33
C TRP A 327 4.06 -4.01 11.36
N GLN A 328 3.11 -3.19 11.81
CA GLN A 328 1.68 -3.55 11.81
C GLN A 328 1.18 -3.87 10.38
N MET A 329 1.57 -3.05 9.40
CA MET A 329 1.27 -3.29 7.99
C MET A 329 1.83 -4.63 7.50
N ARG A 330 3.11 -4.91 7.77
CA ARG A 330 3.76 -6.17 7.37
C ARG A 330 3.10 -7.38 8.02
N ARG A 331 2.79 -7.29 9.32
CA ARG A 331 2.08 -8.33 10.05
C ARG A 331 0.71 -8.60 9.45
N GLN A 332 -0.05 -7.56 9.12
CA GLN A 332 -1.37 -7.73 8.51
C GLN A 332 -1.27 -8.38 7.12
N LEU A 333 -0.33 -7.95 6.28
CA LEU A 333 -0.08 -8.58 4.97
C LEU A 333 0.35 -10.05 5.10
N LEU A 334 1.17 -10.38 6.09
CA LEU A 334 1.58 -11.75 6.37
C LEU A 334 0.39 -12.60 6.86
N LEU A 335 -0.46 -12.06 7.74
CA LEU A 335 -1.68 -12.76 8.18
C LEU A 335 -2.62 -13.04 7.00
N GLU A 336 -2.80 -12.07 6.11
CA GLU A 336 -3.58 -12.28 4.88
C GLU A 336 -2.96 -13.34 3.98
N LEU A 337 -1.64 -13.38 3.88
CA LEU A 337 -0.91 -14.38 3.11
C LEU A 337 -1.08 -15.79 3.69
N VAL A 338 -0.92 -15.94 5.00
CA VAL A 338 -1.10 -17.22 5.71
C VAL A 338 -2.55 -17.69 5.65
N ALA A 339 -3.53 -16.77 5.68
CA ALA A 339 -4.94 -17.11 5.55
C ALA A 339 -5.32 -17.69 4.19
N ILE A 340 -4.58 -17.33 3.12
CA ILE A 340 -4.76 -17.86 1.77
C ILE A 340 -4.17 -19.27 1.64
N LEU A 341 -3.07 -19.53 2.33
CA LEU A 341 -2.36 -20.79 2.24
C LEU A 341 -3.24 -21.93 2.78
N PRO A 342 -3.31 -23.06 2.06
CA PRO A 342 -4.06 -24.19 2.55
C PRO A 342 -3.42 -24.76 3.81
N ARG A 343 -4.15 -24.72 4.94
CA ARG A 343 -3.69 -25.26 6.22
C ARG A 343 -3.21 -26.69 6.04
N SER A 344 -1.92 -26.94 6.30
CA SER A 344 -1.35 -28.28 6.32
C SER A 344 -2.19 -29.15 7.25
N ARG A 345 -2.76 -30.26 6.75
CA ARG A 345 -3.33 -31.31 7.61
C ARG A 345 -2.17 -31.93 8.41
N SER A 346 -1.78 -31.29 9.50
CA SER A 346 -0.96 -31.87 10.56
C SER A 346 -1.37 -31.26 11.89
N THR A 347 -2.48 -31.79 12.40
CA THR A 347 -2.82 -32.00 13.81
C THR A 347 -4.16 -32.72 13.80
N HIS A 348 -4.07 -34.01 13.56
CA HIS A 348 -5.20 -34.92 13.58
C HIS A 348 -5.71 -35.02 15.03
N VAL A 349 -6.95 -34.63 15.26
CA VAL A 349 -7.90 -35.50 15.96
C VAL A 349 -8.87 -35.95 14.86
N PRO A 350 -9.07 -37.26 14.63
CA PRO A 350 -10.10 -37.71 13.71
C PRO A 350 -11.44 -37.57 14.43
N ASN A 351 -12.42 -36.96 13.77
CA ASN A 351 -13.73 -37.60 13.83
C ASN A 351 -14.48 -37.38 12.53
N ASP A 352 -14.83 -38.53 11.95
CA ASP A 352 -15.90 -38.84 11.02
C ASP A 352 -16.05 -38.08 9.70
N GLY A 353 -15.81 -38.85 8.63
CA GLY A 353 -16.84 -39.08 7.64
C GLY A 353 -16.83 -38.15 6.45
N ASP A 354 -15.85 -38.30 5.56
CA ASP A 354 -16.12 -38.29 4.12
C ASP A 354 -14.96 -38.94 3.36
N MET A 355 -15.24 -40.16 2.88
CA MET A 355 -14.46 -40.84 1.85
C MET A 355 -14.79 -40.17 0.51
N GLU A 356 -13.86 -39.45 -0.08
CA GLU A 356 -13.72 -39.43 -1.54
C GLU A 356 -12.24 -39.51 -1.93
N GLU A 357 -12.02 -40.44 -2.86
CA GLU A 357 -10.75 -40.97 -3.33
C GLU A 357 -10.02 -40.03 -4.29
N GLY A 358 -8.70 -40.07 -4.28
CA GLY A 358 -7.87 -39.42 -5.30
C GLY A 358 -6.42 -39.26 -4.86
N GLY A 359 -5.66 -40.35 -4.87
CA GLY A 359 -4.27 -40.41 -4.42
C GLY A 359 -3.32 -39.46 -5.19
N GLY A 360 -2.54 -38.69 -4.43
CA GLY A 360 -1.42 -37.92 -4.95
C GLY A 360 -0.82 -36.98 -3.90
N SER A 361 0.26 -37.42 -3.24
CA SER A 361 1.32 -36.59 -2.64
C SER A 361 0.90 -35.23 -2.04
N GLY A 362 0.67 -35.17 -0.73
CA GLY A 362 1.00 -34.11 0.26
C GLY A 362 0.84 -32.61 -0.02
N TYR A 363 0.46 -32.15 -1.21
CA TYR A 363 0.42 -30.74 -1.60
C TYR A 363 -1.04 -30.31 -1.73
N SER A 364 -1.50 -29.53 -0.75
CA SER A 364 -2.83 -28.93 -0.79
C SER A 364 -2.88 -27.84 -1.88
N GLY A 365 -3.89 -27.94 -2.76
CA GLY A 365 -4.11 -26.97 -3.84
C GLY A 365 -4.64 -25.63 -3.30
N LEU A 366 -4.34 -24.55 -4.04
CA LEU A 366 -4.92 -23.23 -3.79
C LEU A 366 -6.39 -23.24 -4.23
N ARG A 367 -7.31 -22.80 -3.38
CA ARG A 367 -8.74 -22.74 -3.71
C ARG A 367 -9.05 -21.63 -4.71
N GLU A 368 -10.04 -21.85 -5.57
CA GLU A 368 -10.46 -20.90 -6.60
C GLU A 368 -10.78 -19.50 -6.05
N GLU A 369 -11.53 -19.45 -4.94
CA GLU A 369 -11.89 -18.23 -4.19
C GLU A 369 -10.66 -17.38 -3.81
N HIS A 370 -9.50 -18.00 -3.62
CA HIS A 370 -8.29 -17.31 -3.17
C HIS A 370 -7.33 -16.94 -4.30
N VAL A 371 -7.51 -17.44 -5.53
CA VAL A 371 -6.54 -17.24 -6.62
C VAL A 371 -6.35 -15.77 -6.98
N VAL A 372 -7.45 -15.01 -7.03
CA VAL A 372 -7.41 -13.57 -7.35
C VAL A 372 -6.74 -12.79 -6.22
N LYS A 373 -7.11 -13.08 -4.97
CA LYS A 373 -6.52 -12.45 -3.78
C LYS A 373 -5.02 -12.75 -3.67
N ALA A 374 -4.63 -14.01 -3.92
CA ALA A 374 -3.23 -14.45 -3.97
C ALA A 374 -2.45 -13.68 -5.04
N SER A 375 -3.00 -13.54 -6.24
CA SER A 375 -2.38 -12.79 -7.34
C SER A 375 -2.19 -11.31 -7.00
N ALA A 376 -3.19 -10.68 -6.39
CA ALA A 376 -3.12 -9.28 -5.96
C ALA A 376 -2.04 -9.06 -4.89
N LEU A 377 -2.02 -9.92 -3.87
CA LEU A 377 -1.03 -9.88 -2.80
C LEU A 377 0.39 -10.14 -3.32
N LEU A 378 0.53 -11.11 -4.24
CA LEU A 378 1.81 -11.43 -4.87
C LEU A 378 2.37 -10.22 -5.62
N ARG A 379 1.51 -9.55 -6.40
CA ARG A 379 1.84 -8.33 -7.15
C ARG A 379 2.20 -7.18 -6.21
N LEU A 380 1.48 -7.00 -5.11
CA LEU A 380 1.83 -6.01 -4.09
C LEU A 380 3.22 -6.26 -3.52
N TYR A 381 3.55 -7.49 -3.13
CA TYR A 381 4.88 -7.82 -2.64
C TYR A 381 5.98 -7.59 -3.69
N CYS A 382 5.70 -7.80 -4.99
CA CYS A 382 6.63 -7.40 -6.07
C CYS A 382 6.88 -5.89 -6.06
N ALA A 383 5.83 -5.08 -5.88
CA ALA A 383 5.96 -3.63 -5.80
C ALA A 383 6.72 -3.20 -4.55
N LEU A 384 6.41 -3.79 -3.38
CA LEU A 384 7.10 -3.51 -2.12
C LEU A 384 8.60 -3.83 -2.21
N MET A 385 8.96 -4.99 -2.76
CA MET A 385 10.36 -5.41 -2.87
C MET A 385 11.10 -4.67 -3.99
N GLY A 386 10.48 -4.54 -5.17
CA GLY A 386 11.14 -4.02 -6.37
C GLY A 386 11.15 -2.49 -6.47
N ILE A 387 10.10 -1.81 -5.99
CA ILE A 387 9.96 -0.35 -6.07
C ILE A 387 10.31 0.26 -4.71
N ALA A 388 9.62 -0.18 -3.66
CA ALA A 388 9.84 0.38 -2.32
C ALA A 388 11.15 -0.12 -1.69
N GLY A 389 11.72 -1.23 -2.14
CA GLY A 389 12.96 -1.78 -1.59
C GLY A 389 12.80 -2.44 -0.23
N LEU A 390 11.60 -2.96 0.06
CA LEU A 390 11.32 -3.76 1.25
C LEU A 390 12.17 -5.04 1.22
N ARG A 391 12.87 -5.32 2.31
CA ARG A 391 13.53 -6.62 2.52
C ARG A 391 12.59 -7.56 3.29
N PRO A 392 12.15 -8.68 2.69
CA PRO A 392 11.28 -9.62 3.38
C PRO A 392 12.00 -10.24 4.60
N THR A 393 11.25 -10.60 5.63
CA THR A 393 11.76 -11.45 6.71
C THR A 393 11.84 -12.91 6.25
N ASP A 394 12.55 -13.76 6.99
CA ASP A 394 12.62 -15.20 6.67
C ASP A 394 11.24 -15.85 6.64
N GLU A 395 10.38 -15.50 7.61
CA GLU A 395 8.98 -15.94 7.66
C GLU A 395 8.17 -15.46 6.43
N GLU A 396 8.25 -14.18 6.07
CA GLU A 396 7.57 -13.67 4.87
C GLU A 396 8.08 -14.36 3.60
N ALA A 397 9.40 -14.59 3.50
CA ALA A 397 10.02 -15.23 2.35
C ALA A 397 9.58 -16.70 2.20
N GLU A 398 9.55 -17.45 3.30
CA GLU A 398 9.08 -18.84 3.34
C GLU A 398 7.62 -18.94 2.90
N GLN A 399 6.73 -18.15 3.50
CA GLN A 399 5.32 -18.19 3.19
C GLN A 399 5.03 -17.69 1.75
N LEU A 400 5.77 -16.70 1.26
CA LEU A 400 5.72 -16.27 -0.14
C LEU A 400 6.13 -17.38 -1.10
N LEU A 401 7.19 -18.14 -0.79
CA LEU A 401 7.64 -19.26 -1.61
C LEU A 401 6.59 -20.37 -1.62
N GLN A 402 6.00 -20.69 -0.46
CA GLN A 402 4.92 -21.67 -0.36
C GLN A 402 3.70 -21.25 -1.18
N LEU A 403 3.35 -19.96 -1.18
CA LEU A 403 2.26 -19.44 -2.00
C LEU A 403 2.59 -19.58 -3.48
N MET A 404 3.77 -19.12 -3.92
CA MET A 404 4.17 -19.18 -5.34
C MET A 404 4.22 -20.61 -5.88
N THR A 405 4.58 -21.57 -5.02
CA THR A 405 4.70 -22.99 -5.39
C THR A 405 3.41 -23.79 -5.14
N SER A 406 2.29 -23.12 -4.83
CA SER A 406 0.97 -23.73 -4.71
C SER A 406 0.40 -24.11 -6.10
N ARG A 407 -0.51 -25.08 -6.12
CA ARG A 407 -1.18 -25.57 -7.34
C ARG A 407 -2.60 -25.01 -7.42
N PRO A 408 -2.90 -24.06 -8.32
CA PRO A 408 -4.26 -23.51 -8.47
C PRO A 408 -5.16 -24.42 -9.32
N PRO A 409 -6.49 -24.20 -9.33
CA PRO A 409 -7.38 -24.81 -10.29
C PRO A 409 -7.04 -24.37 -11.72
N ALA A 410 -7.39 -25.21 -12.70
CA ALA A 410 -7.17 -24.95 -14.12
C ALA A 410 -8.16 -23.92 -14.70
N THR A 411 -8.09 -22.70 -14.18
CA THR A 411 -8.87 -21.54 -14.63
C THR A 411 -7.95 -20.48 -15.21
N PRO A 412 -8.45 -19.53 -16.02
CA PRO A 412 -7.65 -18.41 -16.52
C PRO A 412 -6.97 -17.59 -15.40
N ALA A 413 -7.64 -17.45 -14.25
CA ALA A 413 -7.06 -16.83 -13.06
C ALA A 413 -5.90 -17.65 -12.49
N GLY A 414 -6.02 -18.98 -12.48
CA GLY A 414 -4.96 -19.91 -12.07
C GLY A 414 -3.74 -19.84 -12.98
N VAL A 415 -3.93 -19.83 -14.30
CA VAL A 415 -2.86 -19.65 -15.30
C VAL A 415 -2.11 -18.34 -15.03
N ARG A 416 -2.85 -17.24 -14.85
CA ARG A 416 -2.26 -15.93 -14.55
C ARG A 416 -1.47 -15.94 -13.23
N PHE A 417 -2.01 -16.57 -12.20
CA PHE A 417 -1.33 -16.72 -10.91
C PHE A 417 0.02 -17.43 -11.07
N VAL A 418 0.05 -18.56 -11.79
CA VAL A 418 1.27 -19.32 -12.07
C VAL A 418 2.30 -18.47 -12.82
N SER A 419 1.88 -17.75 -13.87
CA SER A 419 2.77 -16.84 -14.62
C SER A 419 3.35 -15.73 -13.74
N LEU A 420 2.54 -15.14 -12.86
CA LEU A 420 2.99 -14.12 -11.90
C LEU A 420 3.98 -14.69 -10.88
N SER A 421 3.70 -15.87 -10.33
CA SER A 421 4.57 -16.60 -9.39
C SER A 421 5.92 -16.90 -10.03
N PHE A 422 5.92 -17.40 -11.26
CA PHE A 422 7.13 -17.66 -12.02
C PHE A 422 7.95 -16.38 -12.24
N CYS A 423 7.32 -15.32 -12.74
CA CYS A 423 8.00 -14.04 -12.97
C CYS A 423 8.53 -13.41 -11.68
N LYS A 424 7.86 -13.61 -10.54
CA LYS A 424 8.36 -13.16 -9.24
C LYS A 424 9.60 -13.94 -8.79
N LEU A 425 9.63 -15.26 -8.96
CA LEU A 425 10.80 -16.08 -8.67
C LEU A 425 12.01 -15.67 -9.52
N LEU A 426 11.78 -15.35 -10.81
CA LEU A 426 12.82 -14.80 -11.69
C LEU A 426 13.32 -13.43 -11.20
N ALA A 427 12.42 -12.55 -10.78
CA ALA A 427 12.76 -11.20 -10.32
C ALA A 427 13.51 -11.18 -8.99
N PHE A 428 13.16 -12.08 -8.06
CA PHE A 428 13.65 -12.08 -6.68
C PHE A 428 14.17 -13.46 -6.25
N PRO A 429 15.29 -13.93 -6.84
CA PRO A 429 15.87 -15.23 -6.53
C PRO A 429 16.37 -15.34 -5.08
N THR A 430 16.52 -14.22 -4.37
CA THR A 430 16.86 -14.18 -2.93
C THR A 430 15.80 -14.84 -2.04
N LEU A 431 14.58 -15.05 -2.54
CA LEU A 431 13.55 -15.82 -1.82
C LEU A 431 13.91 -17.31 -1.70
N VAL A 432 14.88 -17.79 -2.49
CA VAL A 432 15.35 -19.18 -2.50
C VAL A 432 16.78 -19.22 -1.99
N SER A 433 16.91 -19.23 -0.66
CA SER A 433 18.19 -19.15 0.03
C SER A 433 18.71 -20.51 0.51
N THR A 434 17.84 -21.47 0.80
CA THR A 434 18.23 -22.81 1.27
C THR A 434 18.13 -23.88 0.17
N PRO A 435 18.87 -25.00 0.28
CA PRO A 435 18.76 -26.12 -0.66
C PRO A 435 17.36 -26.73 -0.73
N GLU A 436 16.65 -26.76 0.40
CA GLU A 436 15.27 -27.27 0.48
C GLU A 436 14.29 -26.40 -0.32
N GLN A 437 14.43 -25.07 -0.20
CA GLN A 437 13.65 -24.11 -0.98
C GLN A 437 13.94 -24.22 -2.48
N GLU A 438 15.20 -24.49 -2.84
CA GLU A 438 15.61 -24.70 -4.23
C GLU A 438 15.01 -25.98 -4.80
N GLN A 439 15.06 -27.09 -4.05
CA GLN A 439 14.43 -28.33 -4.44
C GLN A 439 12.91 -28.18 -4.62
N LEU A 440 12.24 -27.46 -3.71
CA LEU A 440 10.82 -27.14 -3.83
C LEU A 440 10.51 -26.37 -5.13
N MET A 441 11.32 -25.35 -5.44
CA MET A 441 11.18 -24.57 -6.67
C MET A 441 11.38 -25.45 -7.92
N VAL A 442 12.41 -26.31 -7.94
CA VAL A 442 12.67 -27.22 -9.06
C VAL A 442 11.55 -28.23 -9.25
N MET A 443 11.02 -28.80 -8.16
CA MET A 443 9.86 -29.68 -8.19
C MET A 443 8.61 -28.97 -8.75
N TRP A 444 8.39 -27.73 -8.36
CA TRP A 444 7.26 -26.94 -8.86
C TRP A 444 7.40 -26.56 -10.33
N LEU A 445 8.60 -26.16 -10.78
CA LEU A 445 8.87 -25.89 -12.20
C LEU A 445 8.71 -27.15 -13.06
N SER A 446 9.15 -28.31 -12.55
CA SER A 446 8.95 -29.61 -13.22
C SER A 446 7.46 -29.97 -13.31
N TRP A 447 6.68 -29.65 -12.29
CA TRP A 447 5.23 -29.80 -12.31
C TRP A 447 4.57 -28.90 -13.36
N MET A 448 4.99 -27.64 -13.49
CA MET A 448 4.45 -26.74 -14.53
C MET A 448 4.63 -27.31 -15.93
N ILE A 449 5.80 -27.86 -16.25
CA ILE A 449 6.08 -28.48 -17.56
C ILE A 449 5.16 -29.66 -17.80
N LYS A 450 4.94 -30.49 -16.78
CA LYS A 450 4.10 -31.69 -16.91
C LYS A 450 2.62 -31.34 -17.12
N GLU A 451 2.13 -30.31 -16.46
CA GLU A 451 0.70 -29.96 -16.46
C GLU A 451 0.32 -28.91 -17.53
N GLU A 452 1.26 -28.42 -18.35
CA GLU A 452 0.97 -27.36 -19.32
C GLU A 452 -0.15 -27.74 -20.30
N GLU A 453 -0.13 -28.98 -20.82
CA GLU A 453 -1.14 -29.50 -21.76
C GLU A 453 -2.53 -29.60 -21.10
N TYR A 454 -2.58 -29.96 -19.82
CA TYR A 454 -3.83 -30.02 -19.06
C TYR A 454 -4.42 -28.62 -18.83
N PHE A 455 -3.59 -27.65 -18.44
CA PHE A 455 -4.05 -26.28 -18.25
C PHE A 455 -4.48 -25.62 -19.55
N GLU A 456 -3.80 -25.88 -20.67
CA GLU A 456 -4.17 -25.36 -21.98
C GLU A 456 -5.54 -25.89 -22.43
N SER A 457 -5.77 -27.20 -22.27
CA SER A 457 -7.04 -27.84 -22.63
C SER A 457 -8.21 -27.47 -21.71
N ALA A 458 -7.97 -27.39 -20.39
CA ALA A 458 -9.03 -27.14 -19.41
C ALA A 458 -9.38 -25.66 -19.24
N ALA A 459 -8.40 -24.74 -19.30
CA ALA A 459 -8.65 -23.31 -19.10
C ALA A 459 -9.11 -22.58 -20.38
N GLY A 460 -8.92 -23.19 -21.56
CA GLY A 460 -9.30 -22.59 -22.85
C GLY A 460 -8.52 -21.31 -23.19
N VAL A 461 -7.36 -21.08 -22.58
CA VAL A 461 -6.51 -19.91 -22.81
C VAL A 461 -5.36 -20.31 -23.73
N SER A 462 -5.24 -19.64 -24.87
CA SER A 462 -4.21 -19.91 -25.88
C SER A 462 -2.79 -19.44 -25.51
N ALA A 463 -2.63 -18.73 -24.39
CA ALA A 463 -1.36 -18.24 -23.88
C ALA A 463 -1.09 -18.91 -22.53
N SER A 464 -0.32 -20.00 -22.54
CA SER A 464 -0.04 -20.81 -21.36
C SER A 464 1.26 -20.36 -20.66
N PHE A 465 1.40 -20.70 -19.37
CA PHE A 465 2.69 -20.53 -18.68
C PHE A 465 3.78 -21.44 -19.27
N GLY A 466 3.43 -22.48 -20.03
CA GLY A 466 4.34 -23.37 -20.75
C GLY A 466 5.14 -22.63 -21.82
N GLU A 467 4.46 -21.83 -22.64
CA GLU A 467 5.10 -20.96 -23.64
C GLU A 467 6.08 -19.97 -22.98
N MET A 468 5.69 -19.41 -21.83
CA MET A 468 6.54 -18.51 -21.06
C MET A 468 7.79 -19.22 -20.50
N LEU A 469 7.64 -20.46 -19.99
CA LEU A 469 8.75 -21.27 -19.52
C LEU A 469 9.75 -21.57 -20.64
N LEU A 470 9.24 -22.02 -21.79
CA LEU A 470 10.06 -22.28 -22.98
C LEU A 470 10.78 -21.01 -23.42
N LEU A 471 10.07 -19.88 -23.51
CA LEU A 471 10.65 -18.60 -23.91
C LEU A 471 11.78 -18.17 -22.97
N VAL A 472 11.60 -18.29 -21.66
CA VAL A 472 12.65 -17.99 -20.67
C VAL A 472 13.84 -18.96 -20.79
N ALA A 473 13.58 -20.26 -21.01
CA ALA A 473 14.64 -21.23 -21.26
C ALA A 473 15.48 -20.86 -22.51
N MET A 474 14.81 -20.48 -23.60
CA MET A 474 15.45 -20.03 -24.83
C MET A 474 16.30 -18.77 -24.60
N TYR A 475 15.82 -17.81 -23.82
CA TYR A 475 16.58 -16.63 -23.44
C TYR A 475 17.81 -16.94 -22.58
N PHE A 476 17.69 -17.87 -21.63
CA PHE A 476 18.83 -18.28 -20.81
C PHE A 476 19.92 -18.97 -21.64
N HIS A 477 19.55 -19.88 -22.56
CA HIS A 477 20.48 -20.54 -23.48
C HIS A 477 21.13 -19.57 -24.47
N SER A 478 20.41 -18.52 -24.90
CA SER A 478 20.93 -17.46 -25.78
C SER A 478 21.60 -16.30 -25.05
N ASN A 479 21.68 -16.35 -23.71
CA ASN A 479 22.24 -15.30 -22.87
C ASN A 479 21.57 -13.91 -23.05
N GLN A 480 20.29 -13.89 -23.45
CA GLN A 480 19.48 -12.68 -23.68
C GLN A 480 18.78 -12.24 -22.39
N LEU A 481 19.56 -11.85 -21.38
CA LEU A 481 19.02 -11.52 -20.05
C LEU A 481 18.12 -10.29 -20.06
N SER A 482 18.33 -9.32 -20.97
CA SER A 482 17.48 -8.12 -21.11
C SER A 482 16.04 -8.49 -21.49
N SER A 483 15.86 -9.43 -22.41
CA SER A 483 14.53 -9.88 -22.84
C SER A 483 13.78 -10.62 -21.73
N ILE A 484 14.49 -11.33 -20.85
CA ILE A 484 13.89 -11.91 -19.63
C ILE A 484 13.39 -10.80 -18.71
N ILE A 485 14.21 -9.76 -18.48
CA ILE A 485 13.84 -8.63 -17.63
C ILE A 485 12.61 -7.91 -18.19
N GLU A 486 12.55 -7.69 -19.51
CA GLU A 486 11.40 -7.09 -20.20
C GLU A 486 10.14 -7.96 -20.07
N LEU A 487 10.25 -9.27 -20.30
CA LEU A 487 9.15 -10.24 -20.14
C LEU A 487 8.61 -10.24 -18.70
N VAL A 488 9.51 -10.27 -17.71
CA VAL A 488 9.14 -10.23 -16.29
C VAL A 488 8.43 -8.93 -15.94
N CYS A 489 8.96 -7.78 -16.37
CA CYS A 489 8.32 -6.48 -16.12
C CYS A 489 6.95 -6.35 -16.79
N SER A 490 6.82 -6.89 -18.02
CA SER A 490 5.57 -6.92 -18.77
C SER A 490 4.51 -7.77 -18.05
N THR A 491 4.89 -8.98 -17.65
CA THR A 491 3.99 -9.95 -16.98
C THR A 491 3.54 -9.45 -15.60
N LEU A 492 4.46 -8.87 -14.81
CA LEU A 492 4.13 -8.28 -13.51
C LEU A 492 3.37 -6.96 -13.63
N GLY A 493 3.36 -6.35 -14.84
CA GLY A 493 2.76 -5.04 -15.10
C GLY A 493 3.40 -3.93 -14.26
N MET A 494 4.72 -4.00 -14.04
CA MET A 494 5.49 -2.99 -13.31
C MET A 494 6.97 -3.04 -13.71
N LYS A 495 7.63 -1.88 -13.70
CA LYS A 495 9.07 -1.78 -13.97
C LYS A 495 9.86 -1.96 -12.68
N ILE A 496 10.63 -3.04 -12.61
CA ILE A 496 11.51 -3.35 -11.47
C ILE A 496 12.95 -3.52 -11.95
N ALA A 497 13.91 -3.02 -11.17
CA ALA A 497 15.32 -3.14 -11.51
C ALA A 497 15.85 -4.52 -11.11
N ILE A 498 15.95 -5.43 -12.07
CA ILE A 498 16.52 -6.77 -11.88
C ILE A 498 17.97 -6.74 -12.34
N LYS A 499 18.90 -7.13 -11.45
CA LYS A 499 20.33 -7.19 -11.79
C LYS A 499 20.60 -8.46 -12.63
N PRO A 500 21.30 -8.39 -13.76
CA PRO A 500 21.62 -9.59 -14.54
C PRO A 500 22.36 -10.67 -13.75
N SER A 501 23.17 -10.27 -12.76
CA SER A 501 23.88 -11.20 -11.87
C SER A 501 22.97 -12.01 -10.96
N SER A 502 21.80 -11.49 -10.55
CA SER A 502 20.87 -12.24 -9.69
C SER A 502 20.23 -13.41 -10.44
N LEU A 503 20.13 -13.33 -11.77
CA LEU A 503 19.58 -14.40 -12.61
C LEU A 503 20.53 -15.58 -12.81
N SER A 504 21.78 -15.51 -12.33
CA SER A 504 22.79 -16.56 -12.54
C SER A 504 22.37 -17.92 -12.00
N LYS A 505 21.87 -17.98 -10.75
CA LYS A 505 21.38 -19.22 -10.13
C LYS A 505 20.21 -19.81 -10.92
N MET A 506 19.25 -18.97 -11.28
CA MET A 506 18.09 -19.37 -12.07
C MET A 506 18.48 -19.86 -13.46
N LYS A 507 19.46 -19.22 -14.10
CA LYS A 507 20.03 -19.66 -15.37
C LYS A 507 20.60 -21.07 -15.25
N THR A 508 21.36 -21.36 -14.20
CA THR A 508 21.92 -22.70 -13.97
C THR A 508 20.81 -23.74 -13.86
N ILE A 509 19.82 -23.50 -13.00
CA ILE A 509 18.68 -24.41 -12.79
C ILE A 509 17.92 -24.66 -14.11
N PHE A 510 17.60 -23.60 -14.86
CA PHE A 510 16.90 -23.72 -16.13
C PHE A 510 17.73 -24.45 -17.19
N THR A 511 19.01 -24.13 -17.34
CA THR A 511 19.84 -24.67 -18.42
C THR A 511 20.44 -26.04 -18.14
N GLN A 512 20.58 -26.42 -16.87
CA GLN A 512 21.26 -27.67 -16.45
C GLN A 512 20.32 -28.72 -15.85
N GLU A 513 19.23 -28.32 -15.20
CA GLU A 513 18.36 -29.26 -14.49
C GLU A 513 17.01 -29.46 -15.19
N ILE A 514 16.34 -28.36 -15.55
CA ILE A 514 14.95 -28.39 -15.99
C ILE A 514 14.86 -28.48 -17.53
N PHE A 515 15.42 -27.47 -18.20
CA PHE A 515 15.41 -27.34 -19.64
C PHE A 515 16.84 -27.48 -20.17
N THR A 516 17.37 -28.70 -20.04
CA THR A 516 18.68 -29.04 -20.62
C THR A 516 18.71 -28.71 -22.10
N GLU A 517 19.92 -28.46 -22.63
CA GLU A 517 20.12 -28.21 -24.05
C GLU A 517 19.41 -29.27 -24.92
N GLN A 518 19.42 -30.54 -24.49
CA GLN A 518 18.71 -31.64 -25.15
C GLN A 518 17.19 -31.45 -25.21
N VAL A 519 16.57 -31.11 -24.08
CA VAL A 519 15.10 -30.94 -23.97
C VAL A 519 14.64 -29.75 -24.79
N VAL A 520 15.33 -28.61 -24.68
CA VAL A 520 15.00 -27.40 -25.46
C VAL A 520 15.15 -27.66 -26.96
N THR A 521 16.21 -28.39 -27.36
CA THR A 521 16.41 -28.76 -28.76
C THR A 521 15.29 -29.67 -29.29
N ALA A 522 14.83 -30.63 -28.49
CA ALA A 522 13.72 -31.51 -28.86
C ALA A 522 12.39 -30.75 -29.00
N HIS A 523 12.13 -29.77 -28.13
CA HIS A 523 10.93 -28.93 -28.21
C HIS A 523 10.97 -27.88 -29.31
N ALA A 524 12.16 -27.41 -29.69
CA ALA A 524 12.34 -26.38 -30.72
C ALA A 524 11.65 -26.71 -32.05
N VAL A 525 11.55 -28.01 -32.41
CA VAL A 525 10.87 -28.46 -33.65
C VAL A 525 9.35 -28.27 -33.61
N ARG A 526 8.77 -28.31 -32.41
CA ARG A 526 7.31 -28.18 -32.18
C ARG A 526 6.85 -26.73 -32.08
N VAL A 527 7.78 -25.79 -31.83
CA VAL A 527 7.47 -24.36 -31.76
C VAL A 527 6.84 -23.90 -33.06
N ALA A 528 5.73 -23.17 -33.01
CA ALA A 528 5.09 -22.64 -34.20
C ALA A 528 6.02 -21.66 -34.95
N VAL A 529 5.91 -21.64 -36.27
CA VAL A 529 6.62 -20.65 -37.08
C VAL A 529 5.96 -19.27 -36.92
N THR A 530 6.76 -18.22 -37.07
CA THR A 530 6.26 -16.84 -37.05
C THR A 530 5.59 -16.54 -38.38
N ASN A 531 4.27 -16.38 -38.37
CA ASN A 531 3.49 -16.01 -39.56
C ASN A 531 3.85 -14.59 -40.04
N ASN A 532 3.94 -14.41 -41.36
CA ASN A 532 4.28 -13.13 -41.99
C ASN A 532 5.56 -12.46 -41.46
N LEU A 533 6.61 -13.24 -41.18
CA LEU A 533 7.87 -12.74 -40.61
C LEU A 533 8.49 -11.65 -41.49
N SER A 534 8.64 -10.43 -40.96
CA SER A 534 9.24 -9.28 -41.65
C SER A 534 10.11 -8.44 -40.70
N ALA A 535 10.92 -7.52 -41.24
CA ALA A 535 11.78 -6.61 -40.48
C ALA A 535 11.01 -5.65 -39.56
N ASN A 536 9.70 -5.53 -39.76
CA ASN A 536 8.83 -4.69 -38.94
C ASN A 536 8.39 -5.40 -37.65
N ILE A 537 8.55 -6.72 -37.57
CA ILE A 537 8.23 -7.48 -36.35
C ILE A 537 9.38 -7.31 -35.37
N THR A 538 9.10 -6.62 -34.27
CA THR A 538 10.06 -6.37 -33.19
C THR A 538 9.92 -7.40 -32.06
N GLY A 539 11.02 -7.70 -31.37
CA GLY A 539 11.04 -8.62 -30.23
C GLY A 539 11.80 -9.90 -30.53
N PHE A 540 11.94 -10.76 -29.53
CA PHE A 540 12.63 -12.04 -29.71
C PHE A 540 11.65 -13.11 -30.14
N LEU A 541 11.70 -13.39 -31.43
CA LEU A 541 10.89 -14.40 -32.11
C LEU A 541 11.57 -15.78 -32.06
N PRO A 542 10.82 -16.89 -32.25
CA PRO A 542 11.37 -18.26 -32.35
C PRO A 542 12.63 -18.38 -33.21
N ILE A 543 12.72 -17.62 -34.31
CA ILE A 543 13.87 -17.58 -35.21
C ILE A 543 15.21 -17.30 -34.50
N HIS A 544 15.22 -16.47 -33.46
CA HIS A 544 16.43 -16.12 -32.71
C HIS A 544 16.91 -17.30 -31.86
N CYS A 545 15.99 -18.06 -31.27
CA CYS A 545 16.35 -19.27 -30.53
C CYS A 545 16.86 -20.36 -31.47
N ILE A 546 16.15 -20.62 -32.57
CA ILE A 546 16.56 -21.63 -33.55
C ILE A 546 17.94 -21.30 -34.11
N TYR A 547 18.20 -20.03 -34.43
CA TYR A 547 19.52 -19.57 -34.82
C TYR A 547 20.60 -19.85 -33.76
N GLN A 548 20.31 -19.56 -32.49
CA GLN A 548 21.26 -19.81 -31.41
C GLN A 548 21.54 -21.30 -31.19
N LEU A 549 20.51 -22.15 -31.23
CA LEU A 549 20.64 -23.61 -31.12
C LEU A 549 21.41 -24.21 -32.31
N LEU A 550 21.20 -23.67 -33.52
CA LEU A 550 22.00 -24.03 -34.70
C LEU A 550 23.47 -23.60 -34.52
N ARG A 551 23.70 -22.38 -34.02
CA ARG A 551 25.04 -21.85 -33.76
C ARG A 551 25.78 -22.64 -32.68
N SER A 552 25.10 -23.11 -31.64
CA SER A 552 25.68 -23.98 -30.60
C SER A 552 25.82 -25.45 -31.03
N ARG A 553 25.39 -25.79 -32.26
CA ARG A 553 25.37 -27.17 -32.80
C ARG A 553 24.48 -28.12 -32.00
N ALA A 554 23.50 -27.62 -31.25
CA ALA A 554 22.63 -28.41 -30.38
C ALA A 554 21.82 -29.46 -31.16
N PHE A 555 21.24 -29.07 -32.32
CA PHE A 555 20.49 -29.98 -33.20
C PHE A 555 21.33 -31.17 -33.67
N THR A 556 22.58 -30.94 -34.05
CA THR A 556 23.49 -32.01 -34.47
C THR A 556 23.95 -32.87 -33.28
N LYS A 557 24.26 -32.24 -32.13
CA LYS A 557 24.69 -32.93 -30.92
C LYS A 557 23.61 -33.89 -30.38
N HIS A 558 22.34 -33.50 -30.47
CA HIS A 558 21.21 -34.25 -29.96
C HIS A 558 20.41 -35.01 -31.03
N LYS A 559 20.89 -35.05 -32.28
CA LYS A 559 20.27 -35.74 -33.41
C LYS A 559 18.80 -35.35 -33.67
N VAL A 560 18.50 -34.06 -33.55
CA VAL A 560 17.18 -33.50 -33.84
C VAL A 560 17.20 -32.78 -35.18
N SER A 561 16.36 -33.20 -36.12
CA SER A 561 16.20 -32.53 -37.42
C SER A 561 15.31 -31.29 -37.28
N ILE A 562 15.80 -30.13 -37.73
CA ILE A 562 15.04 -28.86 -37.72
C ILE A 562 14.60 -28.42 -39.12
N LYS A 563 14.84 -29.25 -40.15
CA LYS A 563 14.57 -28.93 -41.57
C LYS A 563 13.15 -28.43 -41.80
N ASP A 564 12.15 -29.16 -41.34
CA ASP A 564 10.74 -28.85 -41.62
C ASP A 564 10.29 -27.53 -40.98
N TRP A 565 10.88 -27.19 -39.83
CA TRP A 565 10.62 -25.92 -39.17
C TRP A 565 11.25 -24.77 -39.97
N ILE A 566 12.51 -24.90 -40.39
CA ILE A 566 13.20 -23.89 -41.22
C ILE A 566 12.46 -23.68 -42.53
N TYR A 567 12.06 -24.75 -43.21
CA TYR A 567 11.30 -24.67 -44.46
C TYR A 567 9.97 -23.93 -44.28
N ARG A 568 9.17 -24.31 -43.27
CA ARG A 568 7.90 -23.63 -42.96
C ARG A 568 8.12 -22.15 -42.60
N GLN A 569 9.16 -21.83 -41.83
CA GLN A 569 9.45 -20.46 -41.44
C GLN A 569 9.85 -19.60 -42.65
N LEU A 570 10.60 -20.17 -43.60
CA LEU A 570 10.95 -19.48 -44.85
C LEU A 570 9.70 -19.18 -45.69
N CYS A 571 8.75 -20.13 -45.76
CA CYS A 571 7.48 -19.94 -46.47
C CYS A 571 6.62 -18.82 -45.87
N GLU A 572 6.70 -18.64 -44.55
CA GLU A 572 5.97 -17.61 -43.79
C GLU A 572 6.70 -16.26 -43.72
N THR A 573 7.79 -16.05 -44.47
CA THR A 573 8.51 -14.76 -44.50
C THR A 573 7.93 -13.80 -45.54
N THR A 574 7.92 -12.50 -45.20
CA THR A 574 7.42 -11.43 -46.08
C THR A 574 8.40 -10.26 -46.14
N THR A 575 8.27 -9.42 -47.16
CA THR A 575 9.09 -8.21 -47.31
C THR A 575 8.58 -7.07 -46.42
N PRO A 576 9.47 -6.26 -45.79
CA PRO A 576 10.93 -6.33 -45.81
C PRO A 576 11.50 -7.52 -45.02
N ILE A 577 12.61 -8.11 -45.47
CA ILE A 577 13.21 -9.33 -44.87
C ILE A 577 13.72 -9.05 -43.46
N HIS A 578 13.35 -9.91 -42.49
CA HIS A 578 13.82 -9.83 -41.12
C HIS A 578 15.35 -10.02 -41.02
N THR A 579 16.03 -9.21 -40.21
CA THR A 579 17.50 -9.15 -40.11
C THR A 579 18.14 -10.48 -39.69
N GLN A 580 17.44 -11.27 -38.87
CA GLN A 580 17.91 -12.58 -38.39
C GLN A 580 17.74 -13.73 -39.42
N LEU A 581 17.03 -13.50 -40.53
CA LEU A 581 16.73 -14.56 -41.50
C LEU A 581 17.99 -15.05 -42.24
N ILE A 582 18.83 -14.13 -42.69
CA ILE A 582 20.07 -14.48 -43.40
C ILE A 582 21.06 -15.22 -42.48
N PRO A 583 21.38 -14.75 -41.26
CA PRO A 583 22.22 -15.51 -40.34
C PRO A 583 21.66 -16.88 -39.96
N LEU A 584 20.33 -17.03 -39.89
CA LEU A 584 19.69 -18.33 -39.66
C LEU A 584 19.98 -19.31 -40.80
N ILE A 585 19.78 -18.87 -42.04
CA ILE A 585 20.05 -19.68 -43.24
C ILE A 585 21.52 -20.08 -43.27
N ASP A 586 22.43 -19.14 -43.02
CA ASP A 586 23.87 -19.41 -42.97
C ASP A 586 24.22 -20.44 -41.90
N ALA A 587 23.68 -20.30 -40.69
CA ALA A 587 23.88 -21.26 -39.60
C ALA A 587 23.32 -22.65 -39.96
N TYR A 588 22.17 -22.70 -40.64
CA TYR A 588 21.56 -23.94 -41.10
C TYR A 588 22.40 -24.62 -42.18
N ILE A 589 22.88 -23.89 -43.19
CA ILE A 589 23.78 -24.41 -44.23
C ILE A 589 25.06 -24.96 -43.58
N ASN A 590 25.66 -24.22 -42.65
CA ASN A 590 26.84 -24.67 -41.91
C ASN A 590 26.57 -25.93 -41.07
N SER A 591 25.35 -26.12 -40.59
CA SER A 591 24.92 -27.33 -39.88
C SER A 591 24.87 -28.59 -40.75
N ILE A 592 24.69 -28.41 -42.07
CA ILE A 592 24.66 -29.48 -43.07
C ILE A 592 26.07 -29.79 -43.58
N LEU A 593 26.83 -28.75 -43.94
CA LEU A 593 28.12 -28.89 -44.63
C LEU A 593 29.28 -29.20 -43.69
N THR A 594 29.21 -28.75 -42.43
CA THR A 594 30.31 -28.94 -41.47
C THR A 594 29.99 -30.08 -40.51
N PRO A 595 30.77 -31.19 -40.52
CA PRO A 595 30.54 -32.31 -39.61
C PRO A 595 30.80 -31.90 -38.15
N ALA A 596 29.93 -32.34 -37.23
CA ALA A 596 30.03 -31.98 -35.81
C ALA A 596 31.22 -32.62 -35.09
N SER A 597 31.72 -33.77 -35.57
CA SER A 597 32.90 -34.44 -35.02
C SER A 597 33.51 -35.38 -36.06
N LYS A 598 34.83 -35.61 -36.00
CA LYS A 598 35.53 -36.61 -36.82
C LYS A 598 35.01 -38.04 -36.61
N ALA A 599 34.28 -38.30 -35.52
CA ALA A 599 33.74 -39.62 -35.18
C ALA A 599 32.29 -39.87 -35.65
N ASN A 600 31.53 -38.83 -36.03
CA ASN A 600 30.16 -38.95 -36.55
C ASN A 600 30.02 -38.02 -37.77
N PRO A 601 30.30 -38.51 -38.99
CA PRO A 601 30.25 -37.71 -40.22
C PRO A 601 28.84 -37.48 -40.76
N GLU A 602 27.80 -38.14 -40.22
CA GLU A 602 26.43 -37.94 -40.68
C GLU A 602 25.86 -36.58 -40.21
N ALA A 603 25.50 -35.73 -41.18
CA ALA A 603 24.79 -34.50 -40.93
C ALA A 603 23.33 -34.81 -40.51
N THR A 604 22.95 -34.36 -39.32
CA THR A 604 21.57 -34.53 -38.81
C THR A 604 20.54 -33.75 -39.63
N ASN A 605 20.92 -32.58 -40.13
CA ASN A 605 20.08 -31.74 -40.97
C ASN A 605 20.34 -32.07 -42.44
N GLN A 606 19.27 -32.14 -43.23
CA GLN A 606 19.33 -32.38 -44.68
C GLN A 606 19.07 -31.09 -45.45
N PRO A 607 19.64 -30.92 -46.66
CA PRO A 607 19.27 -29.81 -47.54
C PRO A 607 17.77 -29.76 -47.82
N ILE A 608 17.24 -28.55 -48.01
CA ILE A 608 15.92 -28.36 -48.63
C ILE A 608 16.02 -28.84 -50.08
N THR A 609 15.10 -29.69 -50.48
CA THR A 609 15.09 -30.35 -51.80
C THR A 609 14.58 -29.42 -52.89
N GLU A 610 14.95 -29.72 -54.15
CA GLU A 610 14.45 -28.98 -55.31
C GLU A 610 12.92 -29.03 -55.42
N GLN A 611 12.30 -30.18 -55.11
CA GLN A 611 10.83 -30.33 -55.10
C GLN A 611 10.16 -29.41 -54.07
N GLU A 612 10.72 -29.31 -52.86
CA GLU A 612 10.22 -28.40 -51.82
C GLU A 612 10.30 -26.93 -52.26
N ILE A 613 11.34 -26.55 -53.00
CA ILE A 613 11.48 -25.20 -53.56
C ILE A 613 10.43 -24.97 -54.66
N LEU A 614 10.27 -25.91 -55.59
CA LEU A 614 9.29 -25.82 -56.69
C LEU A 614 7.86 -25.67 -56.18
N ASN A 615 7.49 -26.36 -55.10
CA ASN A 615 6.15 -26.30 -54.51
C ASN A 615 5.76 -24.88 -54.06
N VAL A 616 6.71 -24.09 -53.56
CA VAL A 616 6.47 -22.69 -53.15
C VAL A 616 6.09 -21.82 -54.35
N PHE A 617 6.77 -22.01 -55.49
CA PHE A 617 6.52 -21.24 -56.70
C PHE A 617 5.30 -21.72 -57.50
N GLN A 618 4.95 -23.00 -57.41
CA GLN A 618 3.76 -23.55 -58.05
C GLN A 618 2.45 -23.07 -57.41
N CYS A 619 2.40 -22.89 -56.08
CA CYS A 619 1.23 -22.29 -55.42
C CYS A 619 1.01 -20.82 -55.80
N SER A 620 2.07 -20.08 -56.16
CA SER A 620 1.99 -18.68 -56.57
C SER A 620 1.55 -18.50 -58.04
N ALA A 621 1.69 -19.54 -58.87
CA ALA A 621 1.36 -19.50 -60.30
C ALA A 621 -0.14 -19.67 -60.62
N GLY A 622 -0.98 -20.02 -59.63
CA GLY A 622 -2.40 -20.34 -59.84
C GLY A 622 -3.38 -19.15 -59.93
N VAL A 623 -2.95 -17.91 -59.72
CA VAL A 623 -3.86 -16.73 -59.63
C VAL A 623 -3.98 -15.94 -60.95
N SER A 624 -3.52 -16.49 -62.07
CA SER A 624 -3.63 -15.84 -63.38
C SER A 624 -4.56 -16.61 -64.34
N GLN A 625 -5.86 -16.65 -64.01
CA GLN A 625 -6.91 -16.82 -65.01
C GLN A 625 -7.85 -15.60 -65.02
N PRO A 626 -8.10 -14.99 -66.19
CA PRO A 626 -9.01 -13.85 -66.29
C PRO A 626 -10.45 -14.35 -66.08
N ARG A 627 -11.22 -13.64 -65.25
CA ARG A 627 -12.68 -13.79 -65.18
C ARG A 627 -13.28 -13.55 -66.57
N GLY A 628 -13.59 -14.64 -67.26
CA GLY A 628 -14.37 -14.66 -68.49
C GLY A 628 -15.77 -15.20 -68.20
N LEU A 629 -16.78 -14.43 -68.62
CA LEU A 629 -18.21 -14.67 -68.52
C LEU A 629 -18.65 -16.04 -69.08
N ALA A 630 -19.42 -16.78 -68.28
CA ALA A 630 -20.69 -17.47 -68.59
C ALA A 630 -20.98 -18.55 -67.55
#